data_AF-F6AC41-F1
#
_entry.id   AF-F6AC41-F1
#
_cell.length_a   1.000
_cell.length_b   1.000
_cell.length_c   1.000
_cell.angle_alpha   90.00
_cell.angle_beta   90.00
_cell.angle_gamma   90.00
#
_symmetry.space_group_name_H-M   'P 1'
#
loop_
_entity.id
_entity.type
_entity.pdbx_description
1 polymer ?
#
loop_
_entity_poly.entity_id
_entity_poly.type
_entity_poly.pdbx_seq_one_letter_code
_entity_poly.pdbx_strand_id
1 'polypeptide(L)'
;MQFRVLILCLLVAGAAHAEDVQKDHGLQPMDERGCVLGNAGMQAPTLTLMAAAYGESEARKDMALKQMKQALEAGCPVDEPDQMGLSALNGAILYDEPVLVKLLLEHGANPKRKIVSPKTTLNGLDSFAFLDLLDKRDGKRDRKAIRNLLKAKR
;
A
#
# COMPACT_ATOMS: atom_id res chain seq x y z
N MET A 1 0.45 -29.08 60.38
CA MET A 1 0.71 -27.64 60.63
C MET A 1 2.16 -27.39 60.22
N GLN A 2 2.48 -27.08 58.95
CA GLN A 2 2.41 -25.76 58.27
C GLN A 2 2.88 -24.62 59.20
N PHE A 3 3.92 -23.84 58.92
CA PHE A 3 4.11 -23.01 57.71
C PHE A 3 5.60 -22.84 57.36
N ARG A 4 5.92 -22.91 56.06
CA ARG A 4 7.22 -22.53 55.47
C ARG A 4 7.18 -21.05 55.08
N VAL A 5 8.30 -20.38 55.34
CA VAL A 5 8.64 -19.00 54.94
C VAL A 5 8.62 -18.86 53.42
N LEU A 6 8.07 -17.76 52.91
CA LEU A 6 8.43 -17.22 51.59
C LEU A 6 8.28 -15.70 51.57
N ILE A 7 9.43 -15.02 51.49
CA ILE A 7 9.55 -13.63 51.03
C ILE A 7 9.92 -13.71 49.54
N LEU A 8 9.18 -13.02 48.67
CA LEU A 8 9.79 -12.36 47.50
C LEU A 8 8.86 -11.27 46.96
N CYS A 9 9.21 -10.01 47.22
CA CYS A 9 8.82 -8.89 46.37
C CYS A 9 9.64 -8.98 45.08
N LEU A 10 8.97 -9.03 43.92
CA LEU A 10 9.54 -8.59 42.65
C LEU A 10 8.50 -7.76 41.89
N LEU A 11 8.98 -6.59 41.50
CA LEU A 11 8.32 -5.49 40.82
C LEU A 11 8.54 -5.61 39.29
N VAL A 12 7.57 -5.10 38.52
CA VAL A 12 7.67 -4.48 37.18
C VAL A 12 7.41 -5.32 35.91
N ALA A 13 6.40 -4.80 35.18
CA ALA A 13 6.22 -4.65 33.73
C ALA A 13 5.89 -5.84 32.80
N GLY A 14 5.00 -5.50 31.86
CA GLY A 14 4.77 -6.21 30.60
C GLY A 14 3.47 -7.02 30.66
N ALA A 15 2.42 -6.76 29.89
CA ALA A 15 2.30 -5.92 28.73
C ALA A 15 0.87 -5.40 28.64
N ALA A 16 0.74 -4.11 28.36
CA ALA A 16 -0.40 -3.59 27.64
C ALA A 16 -0.40 -4.26 26.27
N HIS A 17 -1.15 -5.35 26.11
CA HIS A 17 -1.69 -5.66 24.80
C HIS A 17 -3.01 -4.92 24.73
N ALA A 18 -2.92 -3.71 24.16
CA ALA A 18 -4.07 -3.03 23.61
C ALA A 18 -4.78 -4.03 22.70
N GLU A 19 -5.95 -4.50 23.14
CA GLU A 19 -6.96 -5.06 22.27
C GLU A 19 -7.52 -3.91 21.42
N ASP A 20 -6.68 -3.32 20.58
CA ASP A 20 -7.18 -2.73 19.35
C ASP A 20 -7.59 -3.91 18.48
N VAL A 21 -8.82 -4.36 18.70
CA VAL A 21 -9.61 -5.17 17.76
C VAL A 21 -9.85 -4.26 16.55
N GLN A 22 -8.77 -3.98 15.83
CA GLN A 22 -8.81 -3.46 14.49
C GLN A 22 -9.68 -4.44 13.72
N LYS A 23 -10.55 -3.93 12.85
CA LYS A 23 -11.13 -4.73 11.76
C LYS A 23 -9.97 -5.21 10.89
N ASP A 24 -9.27 -6.21 11.37
CA ASP A 24 -8.27 -6.93 10.64
C ASP A 24 -9.07 -7.62 9.55
N HIS A 25 -8.82 -7.25 8.31
CA HIS A 25 -9.46 -7.89 7.16
C HIS A 25 -8.99 -9.36 7.01
N GLY A 26 -8.36 -9.91 8.06
CA GLY A 26 -7.70 -11.20 8.13
C GLY A 26 -6.51 -11.29 7.19
N LEU A 27 -5.96 -10.14 6.77
CA LEU A 27 -4.90 -10.11 5.76
C LEU A 27 -3.56 -10.39 6.44
N GLN A 28 -2.92 -11.48 6.01
CA GLN A 28 -1.63 -11.91 6.50
C GLN A 28 -0.59 -11.90 5.37
N PRO A 29 0.72 -11.85 5.69
CA PRO A 29 1.77 -12.13 4.71
C PRO A 29 1.59 -13.52 4.09
N MET A 30 1.58 -13.58 2.75
CA MET A 30 1.51 -14.84 1.99
C MET A 30 2.91 -15.33 1.55
N ASP A 31 3.93 -14.51 1.74
CA ASP A 31 5.34 -14.81 1.49
C ASP A 31 6.20 -14.25 2.64
N GLU A 32 7.43 -14.76 2.77
CA GLU A 32 8.35 -14.44 3.87
C GLU A 32 8.70 -12.94 3.96
N ARG A 33 8.68 -12.22 2.83
CA ARG A 33 9.03 -10.79 2.78
C ARG A 33 7.81 -9.91 2.97
N GLY A 34 6.60 -10.48 2.99
CA GLY A 34 5.35 -9.73 3.04
C GLY A 34 5.10 -8.89 1.80
N CYS A 35 5.52 -9.36 0.63
CA CYS A 35 5.26 -8.70 -0.65
C CYS A 35 3.82 -8.89 -1.14
N VAL A 36 3.16 -9.94 -0.66
CA VAL A 36 1.76 -10.26 -0.91
C VAL A 36 1.06 -10.35 0.44
N LEU A 37 -0.03 -9.60 0.58
CA LEU A 37 -0.98 -9.76 1.68
C LEU A 37 -2.24 -10.45 1.18
N GLY A 38 -2.81 -11.32 1.99
CA GLY A 38 -3.99 -12.08 1.61
C GLY A 38 -4.66 -12.85 2.73
N ASN A 39 -5.70 -13.59 2.37
CA ASN A 39 -6.40 -14.55 3.19
C ASN A 39 -6.97 -15.65 2.27
N ALA A 40 -7.81 -16.54 2.80
CA ALA A 40 -8.41 -17.62 2.00
C ALA A 40 -9.25 -17.15 0.79
N GLY A 41 -9.72 -15.90 0.79
CA GLY A 41 -10.59 -15.36 -0.26
C GLY A 41 -9.91 -14.42 -1.25
N MET A 42 -8.80 -13.79 -0.87
CA MET A 42 -8.09 -12.84 -1.74
C MET A 42 -6.63 -12.69 -1.37
N GLN A 43 -5.80 -12.39 -2.36
CA GLN A 43 -4.40 -12.00 -2.18
C GLN A 43 -4.06 -10.93 -3.21
N ALA A 44 -3.22 -9.98 -2.83
CA ALA A 44 -2.70 -8.97 -3.74
C ALA A 44 -1.35 -8.45 -3.26
N PRO A 45 -0.56 -7.82 -4.15
CA PRO A 45 0.67 -7.17 -3.74
C PRO A 45 0.42 -6.14 -2.63
N THR A 46 1.30 -6.14 -1.62
CA THR A 46 1.20 -5.23 -0.47
C THR A 46 1.15 -3.78 -0.92
N LEU A 47 1.97 -3.41 -1.90
CA LEU A 47 2.03 -2.04 -2.42
C LEU A 47 0.72 -1.62 -3.10
N THR A 48 0.05 -2.52 -3.83
CA THR A 48 -1.23 -2.20 -4.48
C THR A 48 -2.35 -2.07 -3.45
N LEU A 49 -2.38 -2.97 -2.45
CA LEU A 49 -3.38 -2.93 -1.37
C LEU A 49 -3.23 -1.67 -0.52
N MET A 50 -2.01 -1.33 -0.12
CA MET A 50 -1.76 -0.16 0.71
C MET A 50 -2.02 1.14 -0.04
N ALA A 51 -1.72 1.20 -1.35
CA ALA A 51 -2.07 2.36 -2.16
C ALA A 51 -3.60 2.59 -2.23
N ALA A 52 -4.40 1.51 -2.25
CA ALA A 52 -5.85 1.61 -2.22
C ALA A 52 -6.41 2.01 -0.85
N ALA A 53 -5.81 1.50 0.23
CA ALA A 53 -6.24 1.80 1.59
C ALA A 53 -5.79 3.18 2.09
N TYR A 54 -4.80 3.80 1.45
CA TYR A 54 -4.16 5.04 1.91
C TYR A 54 -5.17 6.17 2.15
N GLY A 55 -6.05 6.45 1.19
CA GLY A 55 -6.98 7.58 1.22
C GLY A 55 -8.21 7.41 2.13
N GLU A 56 -8.35 6.29 2.85
CA GLU A 56 -9.57 5.99 3.62
C GLU A 56 -9.71 6.81 4.92
N SER A 57 -8.58 7.10 5.59
CA SER A 57 -8.52 7.96 6.78
C SER A 57 -7.07 8.34 7.09
N GLU A 58 -6.85 9.39 7.89
CA GLU A 58 -5.49 9.79 8.30
C GLU A 58 -4.73 8.66 9.04
N ALA A 59 -5.41 7.91 9.91
CA ALA A 59 -4.81 6.75 10.57
C ALA A 59 -4.39 5.65 9.56
N ARG A 60 -5.15 5.48 8.47
CA ARG A 60 -4.80 4.55 7.38
C ARG A 60 -3.64 5.07 6.54
N LYS A 61 -3.51 6.38 6.31
CA LYS A 61 -2.38 6.97 5.57
C LYS A 61 -1.05 6.62 6.21
N ASP A 62 -0.90 6.85 7.51
CA ASP A 62 0.35 6.59 8.22
C ASP A 62 0.70 5.10 8.24
N MET A 63 -0.31 4.25 8.51
CA MET A 63 -0.15 2.80 8.46
C MET A 63 0.26 2.32 7.07
N ALA A 64 -0.47 2.71 6.03
CA ALA A 64 -0.22 2.31 4.65
C ALA A 64 1.16 2.78 4.19
N LEU A 65 1.53 4.02 4.50
CA LEU A 65 2.85 4.56 4.16
C LEU A 65 3.98 3.79 4.84
N LYS A 66 3.81 3.45 6.12
CA LYS A 66 4.77 2.63 6.86
C LYS A 66 4.92 1.24 6.24
N GLN A 67 3.82 0.56 5.96
CA GLN A 67 3.86 -0.77 5.34
C GLN A 67 4.45 -0.75 3.94
N MET A 68 4.13 0.26 3.12
CA MET A 68 4.73 0.41 1.79
C MET A 68 6.23 0.60 1.86
N LYS A 69 6.74 1.44 2.78
CA LYS A 69 8.18 1.63 2.97
C LYS A 69 8.86 0.33 3.40
N GLN A 70 8.29 -0.39 4.36
CA GLN A 70 8.81 -1.69 4.80
C GLN A 70 8.87 -2.72 3.67
N ALA A 71 7.82 -2.81 2.85
CA ALA A 71 7.80 -3.71 1.70
C ALA A 71 8.86 -3.33 0.65
N LEU A 72 9.03 -2.03 0.37
CA LEU A 72 10.08 -1.55 -0.55
C LEU A 72 11.49 -1.83 -0.01
N GLU A 73 11.74 -1.59 1.27
CA GLU A 73 13.00 -1.91 1.95
C GLU A 73 13.30 -3.42 1.97
N ALA A 74 12.26 -4.25 2.06
CA ALA A 74 12.36 -5.71 1.95
C ALA A 74 12.59 -6.22 0.51
N GLY A 75 12.66 -5.31 -0.47
CA GLY A 75 12.90 -5.65 -1.87
C GLY A 75 11.68 -6.22 -2.59
N CYS A 76 10.47 -5.87 -2.15
CA CYS A 76 9.26 -6.23 -2.87
C CYS A 76 9.19 -5.53 -4.24
N PRO A 77 8.70 -6.20 -5.30
CA PRO A 77 8.69 -5.62 -6.64
C PRO A 77 7.74 -4.42 -6.69
N VAL A 78 8.27 -3.23 -6.99
CA VAL A 78 7.52 -1.97 -6.99
C VAL A 78 6.40 -1.90 -8.02
N ASP A 79 6.56 -2.62 -9.14
CA ASP A 79 5.65 -2.62 -10.28
C ASP A 79 4.78 -3.89 -10.37
N GLU A 80 4.75 -4.72 -9.32
CA GLU A 80 3.88 -5.90 -9.29
C GLU A 80 2.41 -5.46 -9.42
N PRO A 81 1.68 -5.95 -10.44
CA PRO A 81 0.31 -5.54 -10.66
C PRO A 81 -0.66 -6.32 -9.76
N ASP A 82 -1.81 -5.72 -9.47
CA ASP A 82 -2.97 -6.42 -8.95
C ASP A 82 -3.66 -7.28 -10.04
N GLN A 83 -4.76 -7.92 -9.68
CA GLN A 83 -5.56 -8.74 -10.58
C GLN A 83 -6.18 -7.96 -11.76
N MET A 84 -6.25 -6.63 -11.69
CA MET A 84 -6.73 -5.75 -12.76
C MET A 84 -5.60 -5.25 -13.66
N GLY A 85 -4.35 -5.59 -13.37
CA GLY A 85 -3.15 -5.15 -14.11
C GLY A 85 -2.55 -3.84 -13.61
N LEU A 86 -3.07 -3.28 -12.51
CA LEU A 86 -2.65 -2.00 -11.95
C LEU A 86 -1.53 -2.20 -10.95
N SER A 87 -0.38 -1.54 -11.14
CA SER A 87 0.64 -1.45 -10.09
C SER A 87 0.24 -0.41 -9.04
N ALA A 88 1.00 -0.35 -7.94
CA ALA A 88 0.80 0.63 -6.88
C ALA A 88 0.86 2.08 -7.41
N LEU A 89 1.66 2.35 -8.44
CA LEU A 89 1.75 3.67 -9.06
C LEU A 89 0.42 4.06 -9.72
N ASN A 90 -0.23 3.11 -10.40
CA ASN A 90 -1.55 3.35 -10.99
C ASN A 90 -2.60 3.55 -9.90
N GLY A 91 -2.54 2.81 -8.79
CA GLY A 91 -3.39 3.04 -7.62
C GLY A 91 -3.24 4.46 -7.08
N ALA A 92 -2.01 4.90 -6.82
CA ALA A 92 -1.72 6.25 -6.35
C ALA A 92 -2.26 7.35 -7.30
N ILE A 93 -2.20 7.13 -8.62
CA ILE A 93 -2.77 8.04 -9.63
C ILE A 93 -4.30 8.02 -9.59
N LEU A 94 -4.91 6.83 -9.48
CA LEU A 94 -6.36 6.66 -9.43
C LEU A 94 -6.98 7.38 -8.22
N TYR A 95 -6.36 7.25 -7.05
CA TYR A 95 -6.82 7.83 -5.80
C TYR A 95 -6.39 9.29 -5.59
N ASP A 96 -5.60 9.86 -6.50
CA ASP A 96 -5.08 11.23 -6.45
C ASP A 96 -4.14 11.49 -5.26
N GLU A 97 -3.17 10.58 -5.07
CA GLU A 97 -2.25 10.57 -3.93
C GLU A 97 -0.80 10.90 -4.35
N PRO A 98 -0.43 12.19 -4.49
CA PRO A 98 0.90 12.59 -4.96
C PRO A 98 2.04 12.15 -4.04
N VAL A 99 1.78 11.96 -2.74
CA VAL A 99 2.78 11.44 -1.78
C VAL A 99 3.21 10.03 -2.16
N LEU A 100 2.24 9.17 -2.50
CA LEU A 100 2.52 7.79 -2.93
C LEU A 100 3.17 7.75 -4.32
N VAL A 101 2.72 8.62 -5.24
CA VAL A 101 3.36 8.76 -6.56
C VAL A 101 4.86 9.09 -6.40
N LYS A 102 5.20 10.06 -5.54
CA LYS A 102 6.59 10.41 -5.26
C LYS A 102 7.37 9.22 -4.69
N LEU A 103 6.84 8.58 -3.64
CA LEU A 103 7.48 7.43 -2.98
C LEU A 103 7.82 6.31 -3.98
N LEU A 104 6.85 5.92 -4.81
CA LEU A 104 6.99 4.81 -5.74
C LEU A 104 7.99 5.13 -6.86
N LEU A 105 7.97 6.36 -7.39
CA LEU A 105 8.93 6.82 -8.40
C LEU A 105 10.35 6.99 -7.85
N GLU A 106 10.50 7.27 -6.55
CA GLU A 106 11.80 7.28 -5.87
C GLU A 106 12.37 5.86 -5.71
N HIS A 107 11.50 4.85 -5.61
CA HIS A 107 11.88 3.43 -5.54
C HIS A 107 11.83 2.72 -6.90
N GLY A 108 11.86 3.48 -8.01
CA GLY A 108 12.06 2.92 -9.35
C GLY A 108 10.80 2.40 -10.04
N ALA A 109 9.60 2.72 -9.56
CA ALA A 109 8.37 2.43 -10.31
C ALA A 109 8.46 2.99 -11.74
N ASN A 110 8.12 2.17 -12.73
CA ASN A 110 8.22 2.52 -14.14
C ASN A 110 6.90 3.14 -14.65
N PRO A 111 6.81 4.47 -14.85
CA PRO A 111 5.58 5.11 -15.32
C PRO A 111 5.23 4.78 -16.78
N LYS A 112 6.13 4.11 -17.53
CA LYS A 112 5.90 3.67 -18.91
C LYS A 112 5.47 2.20 -19.01
N ARG A 113 5.44 1.46 -17.87
CA ARG A 113 4.92 0.08 -17.85
C ARG A 113 3.47 0.09 -18.31
N LYS A 114 3.14 -0.77 -19.27
CA LYS A 114 1.78 -0.91 -19.78
C LYS A 114 0.93 -1.73 -18.81
N ILE A 115 -0.28 -1.25 -18.55
CA ILE A 115 -1.33 -2.00 -17.85
C ILE A 115 -1.75 -3.17 -18.76
N VAL A 116 -1.72 -4.38 -18.22
CA VAL A 116 -2.25 -5.59 -18.87
C VAL A 116 -3.54 -5.96 -18.15
N SER A 117 -4.69 -5.63 -18.75
CA SER A 117 -6.00 -5.75 -18.12
C SER A 117 -7.00 -6.42 -19.04
N PRO A 118 -7.94 -7.24 -18.53
CA PRO A 118 -9.05 -7.72 -19.34
C PRO A 118 -9.99 -6.59 -19.78
N LYS A 119 -9.92 -5.41 -19.15
CA LYS A 119 -10.71 -4.24 -19.52
C LYS A 119 -10.01 -3.45 -20.63
N THR A 120 -10.59 -3.44 -21.82
CA THR A 120 -10.06 -2.70 -23.00
C THR A 120 -9.77 -1.24 -22.71
N THR A 121 -10.58 -0.59 -21.86
CA THR A 121 -10.39 0.81 -21.47
C THR A 121 -9.09 1.07 -20.70
N LEU A 122 -8.54 0.07 -20.01
CA LEU A 122 -7.30 0.19 -19.22
C LEU A 122 -6.11 -0.45 -19.94
N ASN A 123 -6.36 -1.52 -20.70
CA ASN A 123 -5.32 -2.32 -21.33
C ASN A 123 -4.46 -1.48 -22.28
N GLY A 124 -3.14 -1.59 -22.16
CA GLY A 124 -2.17 -0.87 -23.00
C GLY A 124 -1.89 0.57 -22.59
N LEU A 125 -2.58 1.11 -21.58
CA LEU A 125 -2.26 2.42 -21.02
C LEU A 125 -0.98 2.34 -20.18
N ASP A 126 -0.14 3.37 -20.24
CA ASP A 126 0.87 3.64 -19.22
C ASP A 126 0.33 4.65 -18.21
N SER A 127 1.14 5.02 -17.21
CA SER A 127 0.70 5.95 -16.15
C SER A 127 0.34 7.35 -16.66
N PHE A 128 0.92 7.79 -17.79
CA PHE A 128 0.56 9.08 -18.40
C PHE A 128 -0.79 9.00 -19.09
N ALA A 129 -0.98 8.00 -19.96
CA ALA A 129 -2.25 7.81 -20.66
C ALA A 129 -3.40 7.45 -19.70
N PHE A 130 -3.08 6.75 -18.60
CA PHE A 130 -4.03 6.46 -17.53
C PHE A 130 -4.44 7.74 -16.79
N LEU A 131 -3.50 8.63 -16.45
CA LEU A 131 -3.81 9.94 -15.88
C LEU A 131 -4.70 10.77 -16.81
N ASP A 132 -4.38 10.84 -18.11
CA ASP A 132 -5.17 11.57 -19.10
C ASP A 132 -6.60 11.02 -19.21
N LEU A 133 -6.77 9.69 -19.11
CA LEU A 133 -8.08 9.05 -19.07
C LEU A 133 -8.89 9.47 -17.84
N LEU A 134 -8.26 9.52 -16.67
CA LEU A 134 -8.92 9.92 -15.43
C LEU A 134 -9.34 11.40 -15.45
N ASP A 135 -8.52 12.28 -16.00
CA ASP A 135 -8.84 13.71 -16.13
C ASP A 135 -10.03 13.94 -17.08
N LYS A 136 -10.15 13.14 -18.15
CA LYS A 136 -11.32 13.17 -19.04
C LYS A 136 -12.60 12.73 -18.33
N ARG A 137 -12.52 11.76 -17.41
CA ARG A 137 -13.67 11.22 -16.67
C ARG A 137 -14.06 12.11 -15.49
N ASP A 138 -13.10 12.72 -14.82
CA ASP A 138 -13.28 13.57 -13.65
C ASP A 138 -12.29 14.74 -13.69
N GLY A 139 -12.64 15.74 -14.50
CA GLY A 139 -11.84 16.96 -14.68
C GLY A 139 -11.94 17.94 -13.51
N LYS A 140 -12.71 17.63 -12.45
CA LYS A 140 -12.82 18.47 -11.26
C LYS A 140 -11.67 18.23 -10.27
N ARG A 141 -11.06 17.04 -10.29
CA ARG A 141 -9.89 16.72 -9.45
C ARG A 141 -8.62 17.36 -10.01
N ASP A 142 -7.91 18.12 -9.18
CA ASP A 142 -6.65 18.74 -9.55
C ASP A 142 -5.47 17.78 -9.41
N ARG A 143 -5.16 17.06 -10.49
CA ARG A 143 -4.00 16.15 -10.56
C ARG A 143 -2.70 16.83 -10.99
N LYS A 144 -2.55 18.16 -10.87
CA LYS A 144 -1.35 18.90 -11.31
C LYS A 144 -0.06 18.43 -10.63
N ALA A 145 -0.11 18.13 -9.33
CA ALA A 145 1.03 17.63 -8.59
C ALA A 145 1.53 16.29 -9.18
N ILE A 146 0.62 15.34 -9.40
CA ILE A 146 0.92 14.03 -10.00
C ILE A 146 1.53 14.19 -11.40
N ARG A 147 0.95 15.07 -12.23
CA ARG A 147 1.46 15.32 -13.58
C ARG A 147 2.89 15.85 -13.58
N ASN A 148 3.22 16.72 -12.63
CA ASN A 148 4.58 17.24 -12.49
C ASN A 148 5.56 16.15 -12.04
N LEU A 149 5.16 15.29 -11.09
CA LEU A 149 5.96 14.16 -10.64
C LEU A 149 6.27 13.17 -11.77
N LEU A 150 5.26 12.79 -12.57
CA LEU A 150 5.45 11.90 -13.71
C LEU A 150 6.37 12.50 -14.77
N LYS A 151 6.22 13.80 -15.08
CA LYS A 151 7.07 14.51 -16.05
C LYS A 151 8.53 14.57 -15.62
N ALA A 152 8.81 14.64 -14.32
CA ALA A 152 10.17 14.63 -13.79
C ALA A 152 10.89 13.28 -13.97
N LYS A 153 10.17 12.21 -14.32
CA LYS A 153 10.69 10.86 -14.54
C LYS A 153 10.60 10.40 -16.00
N ARG A 154 10.44 11.35 -16.94
CA ARG A 154 10.26 11.07 -18.37
C ARG A 154 11.54 10.57 -19.05
#